data_AF-A4JFN8-F1
#
_entry.id   AF-A4JFN8-F1
#
_cell.length_a   1.000
_cell.length_b   1.000
_cell.length_c   1.000
_cell.angle_alpha   90.00
_cell.angle_beta   90.00
_cell.angle_gamma   90.00
#
_symmetry.space_group_name_H-M   'P 1'
#
loop_
_entity.id
_entity.type
_entity.pdbx_description
1 polymer ?
#
loop_
_entity_poly.entity_id
_entity_poly.type
_entity_poly.pdbx_seq_one_letter_code
_entity_poly.pdbx_strand_id
1 'polypeptide(L)'
;MTTSKGKGQARAIEAIEGWFANMARETAAKELFDAVRRGDPEAVALWAPEAGLDARDAQGNTALMIATSHACAGRGAECVRALLPHSDPLSPDAHGRSAFWRAVVHGLPKTAIALIGHATRVELEWAIDSPRGSEMLSSIEAQLARLARESR
;
A
#
# COMPACT_ATOMS: atom_id res chain seq x y z
N MET A 1 -7.42 52.97 -5.37
CA MET A 1 -7.78 51.95 -6.39
C MET A 1 -6.52 51.22 -6.84
N THR A 2 -6.07 50.17 -6.14
CA THR A 2 -4.87 49.38 -6.53
C THR A 2 -5.03 47.87 -6.33
N THR A 3 -6.19 47.38 -5.92
CA THR A 3 -6.36 45.99 -5.43
C THR A 3 -6.76 44.96 -6.47
N SER A 4 -6.94 45.33 -7.75
CA SER A 4 -7.34 44.39 -8.81
C SER A 4 -6.14 43.71 -9.51
N LYS A 5 -5.04 44.44 -9.74
CA LYS A 5 -3.85 43.93 -10.47
C LYS A 5 -3.04 42.92 -9.64
N GLY A 6 -2.95 43.11 -8.32
CA GLY A 6 -2.24 42.21 -7.41
C GLY A 6 -2.96 40.86 -7.19
N LYS A 7 -4.29 40.82 -7.26
CA LYS A 7 -5.07 39.57 -7.14
C LYS A 7 -4.90 38.64 -8.34
N GLY A 8 -4.72 39.20 -9.54
CA GLY A 8 -4.47 38.42 -10.76
C GLY A 8 -3.08 37.79 -10.79
N GLN A 9 -2.05 38.52 -10.31
CA GLN A 9 -0.68 38.01 -10.22
C GLN A 9 -0.53 36.95 -9.10
N ALA A 10 -1.18 37.14 -7.96
CA ALA A 10 -1.21 36.14 -6.88
C ALA A 10 -1.82 34.81 -7.35
N ARG A 11 -2.97 34.84 -8.06
CA ARG A 11 -3.58 33.64 -8.64
C ARG A 11 -2.71 32.93 -9.66
N ALA A 12 -1.92 33.67 -10.44
CA ALA A 12 -1.01 33.09 -11.41
C ALA A 12 0.17 32.38 -10.74
N ILE A 13 0.71 32.95 -9.65
CA ILE A 13 1.78 32.33 -8.85
C ILE A 13 1.26 31.07 -8.15
N GLU A 14 0.10 31.13 -7.50
CA GLU A 14 -0.55 29.96 -6.87
C GLU A 14 -0.79 28.81 -7.87
N ALA A 15 -1.19 29.14 -9.10
CA ALA A 15 -1.39 28.14 -10.16
C ALA A 15 -0.06 27.50 -10.61
N ILE A 16 1.01 28.28 -10.71
CA ILE A 16 2.35 27.78 -11.06
C ILE A 16 2.90 26.89 -9.94
N GLU A 17 2.80 27.33 -8.68
CA GLU A 17 3.22 26.54 -7.52
C GLU A 17 2.43 25.23 -7.42
N GLY A 18 1.11 25.28 -7.63
CA GLY A 18 0.27 24.08 -7.67
C GLY A 18 0.65 23.11 -8.79
N TRP A 19 1.04 23.62 -9.97
CA TRP A 19 1.51 22.79 -11.07
C TRP A 19 2.83 22.08 -10.74
N PHE A 20 3.80 22.79 -10.15
CA PHE A 20 5.06 22.19 -9.69
C PHE A 20 4.83 21.14 -8.61
N ALA A 21 3.94 21.42 -7.65
CA ALA A 21 3.60 20.47 -6.59
C ALA A 21 2.98 19.18 -7.15
N ASN A 22 2.08 19.29 -8.14
CA ASN A 22 1.49 18.11 -8.76
C ASN A 22 2.52 17.29 -9.55
N MET A 23 3.43 17.94 -10.27
CA MET A 23 4.50 17.26 -10.99
C MET A 23 5.46 16.51 -10.05
N ALA A 24 5.81 17.13 -8.91
CA ALA A 24 6.62 16.48 -7.88
C ALA A 24 5.91 15.24 -7.32
N ARG A 25 4.61 15.35 -7.01
CA ARG A 25 3.79 14.23 -6.53
C ARG A 25 3.72 13.10 -7.55
N GLU A 26 3.49 13.39 -8.83
CA GLU A 26 3.46 12.38 -9.90
C GLU A 26 4.80 11.65 -10.04
N THR A 27 5.91 12.38 -9.91
CA THR A 27 7.27 11.81 -9.92
C THR A 27 7.47 10.90 -8.71
N ALA A 28 7.14 11.37 -7.50
CA ALA A 28 7.22 10.59 -6.28
C ALA A 28 6.35 9.33 -6.33
N ALA A 29 5.13 9.43 -6.87
CA ALA A 29 4.25 8.27 -7.06
C ALA A 29 4.87 7.23 -7.99
N LYS A 30 5.46 7.66 -9.11
CA LYS A 30 6.15 6.74 -10.03
C LYS A 30 7.32 6.02 -9.34
N GLU A 31 8.17 6.77 -8.64
CA GLU A 31 9.32 6.20 -7.91
C GLU A 31 8.87 5.27 -6.78
N LEU A 32 7.79 5.62 -6.06
CA LEU A 32 7.17 4.76 -5.06
C LEU A 32 6.73 3.42 -5.68
N PHE A 33 6.01 3.45 -6.79
CA PHE A 33 5.53 2.23 -7.43
C PHE A 33 6.69 1.34 -7.92
N ASP A 34 7.74 1.94 -8.47
CA ASP A 34 8.92 1.20 -8.90
C ASP A 34 9.70 0.63 -7.71
N ALA A 35 9.81 1.36 -6.60
CA ALA A 35 10.37 0.86 -5.34
C ALA A 35 9.59 -0.34 -4.79
N VAL A 36 8.25 -0.27 -4.77
CA VAL A 36 7.41 -1.40 -4.37
C VAL A 36 7.63 -2.60 -5.28
N ARG A 37 7.67 -2.43 -6.61
CA ARG A 37 7.92 -3.54 -7.55
C ARG A 37 9.30 -4.16 -7.40
N ARG A 38 10.33 -3.38 -7.06
CA ARG A 38 11.65 -3.92 -6.71
C ARG A 38 11.66 -4.61 -5.33
N GLY A 39 10.58 -4.46 -4.56
CA GLY A 39 10.48 -4.91 -3.19
C GLY A 39 11.45 -4.16 -2.30
N ASP A 40 11.63 -2.85 -2.46
CA ASP A 40 12.62 -2.04 -1.76
C ASP A 40 12.01 -1.16 -0.65
N PRO A 41 11.93 -1.62 0.62
CA PRO A 41 11.25 -0.90 1.70
C PRO A 41 11.90 0.43 2.06
N GLU A 42 13.22 0.57 1.83
CA GLU A 42 13.95 1.80 2.13
C GLU A 42 13.55 2.90 1.14
N ALA A 43 13.57 2.58 -0.16
CA ALA A 43 13.07 3.49 -1.18
C ALA A 43 11.56 3.74 -1.04
N VAL A 44 10.77 2.75 -0.63
CA VAL A 44 9.34 2.94 -0.31
C VAL A 44 9.16 3.96 0.81
N ALA A 45 9.89 3.83 1.92
CA ALA A 45 9.81 4.78 3.02
C ALA A 45 10.24 6.20 2.63
N LEU A 46 11.17 6.33 1.68
CA LEU A 46 11.61 7.61 1.14
C LEU A 46 10.50 8.30 0.33
N TRP A 47 9.85 7.57 -0.58
CA TRP A 47 8.90 8.17 -1.54
C TRP A 47 7.44 8.21 -1.06
N ALA A 48 7.05 7.34 -0.13
CA ALA A 48 5.66 7.25 0.34
C ALA A 48 5.10 8.56 0.93
N PRO A 49 5.87 9.35 1.72
CA PRO A 49 5.37 10.63 2.23
C PRO A 49 5.03 11.65 1.14
N GLU A 50 5.75 11.63 0.01
CA GLU A 50 5.62 12.61 -1.07
C GLU A 50 4.62 12.21 -2.16
N ALA A 51 4.40 10.91 -2.36
CA ALA A 51 3.49 10.39 -3.39
C ALA A 51 2.02 10.71 -3.15
N GLY A 52 1.63 10.92 -1.88
CA GLY A 52 0.24 11.13 -1.47
C GLY A 52 -0.54 9.83 -1.26
N LEU A 53 -1.52 9.88 -0.35
CA LEU A 53 -2.31 8.73 0.09
C LEU A 53 -3.20 8.13 -1.01
N ASP A 54 -3.54 8.94 -2.02
CA ASP A 54 -4.44 8.64 -3.13
C ASP A 54 -3.70 8.15 -4.38
N ALA A 55 -2.36 8.03 -4.32
CA ALA A 55 -1.55 7.60 -5.46
C ALA A 55 -2.02 6.23 -5.98
N ARG A 56 -2.32 6.19 -7.28
CA ARG A 56 -2.73 4.99 -8.01
C ARG A 56 -1.88 4.80 -9.24
N ASP A 57 -1.56 3.54 -9.56
CA ASP A 57 -0.88 3.20 -10.80
C ASP A 57 -1.83 3.33 -12.00
N ALA A 58 -1.31 3.07 -13.21
CA ALA A 58 -2.10 3.11 -14.44
C ALA A 58 -3.26 2.09 -14.46
N GLN A 59 -3.25 1.10 -13.57
CA GLN A 59 -4.29 0.09 -13.40
C GLN A 59 -5.24 0.43 -12.23
N GLY A 60 -5.08 1.60 -11.60
CA GLY A 60 -5.91 2.06 -10.49
C GLY A 60 -5.57 1.41 -9.14
N ASN A 61 -4.46 0.68 -9.03
CA ASN A 61 -4.02 0.05 -7.78
C ASN A 61 -3.24 1.02 -6.90
N THR A 62 -3.44 0.95 -5.60
CA THR A 62 -2.59 1.65 -4.63
C THR A 62 -1.24 0.94 -4.44
N ALA A 63 -0.26 1.63 -3.86
CA ALA A 63 1.04 1.04 -3.54
C ALA A 63 0.91 -0.19 -2.63
N LEU A 64 0.00 -0.14 -1.64
CA LEU A 64 -0.30 -1.28 -0.76
C LEU A 64 -0.81 -2.49 -1.55
N MET A 65 -1.68 -2.31 -2.54
CA MET A 65 -2.17 -3.43 -3.35
C MET A 65 -1.06 -4.11 -4.15
N ILE A 66 -0.12 -3.33 -4.69
CA ILE A 66 1.03 -3.89 -5.43
C ILE A 66 1.97 -4.62 -4.46
N ALA A 67 2.17 -4.10 -3.25
CA ALA A 67 2.98 -4.76 -2.22
C ALA A 67 2.40 -6.11 -1.77
N THR A 68 1.08 -6.28 -1.90
CA THR A 68 0.37 -7.56 -1.65
C THR A 68 0.29 -8.49 -2.86
N SER A 69 1.06 -8.22 -3.92
CA SER A 69 1.15 -9.09 -5.09
C SER A 69 2.50 -9.80 -5.13
N HIS A 70 2.61 -10.85 -5.95
CA HIS A 70 3.89 -11.53 -6.19
C HIS A 70 4.94 -10.65 -6.89
N ALA A 71 4.58 -9.44 -7.33
CA ALA A 71 5.51 -8.52 -7.98
C ALA A 71 6.59 -7.99 -7.03
N CYS A 72 6.42 -8.08 -5.71
CA CYS A 72 7.26 -7.40 -4.71
C CYS A 72 8.59 -8.10 -4.38
N ALA A 73 9.17 -8.88 -5.30
CA ALA A 73 10.44 -9.62 -5.14
C ALA A 73 10.58 -10.40 -3.80
N GLY A 74 9.47 -10.86 -3.22
CA GLY A 74 9.44 -11.57 -1.94
C GLY A 74 9.54 -10.70 -0.68
N ARG A 75 9.71 -9.37 -0.79
CA ARG A 75 9.79 -8.41 0.34
C ARG A 75 8.49 -7.62 0.57
N GLY A 76 7.36 -8.18 0.15
CA GLY A 76 6.07 -7.49 0.22
C GLY A 76 5.66 -7.11 1.64
N ALA A 77 6.00 -7.92 2.65
CA ALA A 77 5.63 -7.63 4.04
C ALA A 77 6.37 -6.41 4.59
N GLU A 78 7.63 -6.25 4.22
CA GLU A 78 8.46 -5.11 4.59
C GLU A 78 7.98 -3.84 3.87
N CYS A 79 7.67 -3.93 2.57
CA CYS A 79 7.06 -2.81 1.84
C CYS A 79 5.70 -2.40 2.43
N VAL A 80 4.84 -3.35 2.77
CA VAL A 80 3.56 -3.07 3.45
C VAL A 80 3.77 -2.29 4.75
N ARG A 81 4.72 -2.71 5.59
CA ARG A 81 5.02 -2.01 6.85
C ARG A 81 5.52 -0.58 6.61
N ALA A 82 6.33 -0.36 5.59
CA ALA A 82 6.80 0.98 5.22
C ALA A 82 5.68 1.88 4.66
N LEU A 83 4.69 1.29 3.98
CA LEU A 83 3.57 2.02 3.40
C LEU A 83 2.47 2.37 4.39
N LEU A 84 2.19 1.52 5.39
CA LEU A 84 1.08 1.70 6.33
C LEU A 84 0.98 3.09 7.00
N PRO A 85 2.08 3.74 7.41
CA PRO A 85 2.01 5.10 7.97
C PRO A 85 1.56 6.18 6.97
N HIS A 86 1.66 5.89 5.67
CA HIS A 86 1.47 6.84 4.56
C HIS A 86 0.48 6.29 3.52
N SER A 87 -0.46 5.43 3.92
CA SER A 87 -1.43 4.84 3.00
C SER A 87 -2.71 4.48 3.73
N ASP A 88 -3.82 4.49 3.00
CA ASP A 88 -5.08 3.95 3.49
C ASP A 88 -5.16 2.43 3.19
N PRO A 89 -5.07 1.55 4.21
CA PRO A 89 -5.13 0.11 4.02
C PRO A 89 -6.51 -0.41 3.58
N LEU A 90 -7.56 0.39 3.79
CA LEU A 90 -8.93 0.07 3.40
C LEU A 90 -9.29 0.57 2.00
N SER A 91 -8.39 1.30 1.34
CA SER A 91 -8.64 1.83 -0.01
C SER A 91 -8.99 0.69 -0.96
N PRO A 92 -10.18 0.71 -1.59
CA PRO A 92 -10.61 -0.39 -2.44
C PRO A 92 -10.08 -0.28 -3.87
N ASP A 93 -9.87 -1.43 -4.50
CA ASP A 93 -9.69 -1.53 -5.94
C ASP A 93 -11.02 -1.33 -6.69
N ALA A 94 -11.00 -1.42 -8.01
CA ALA A 94 -12.19 -1.25 -8.85
C ALA A 94 -13.32 -2.27 -8.56
N HIS A 95 -13.02 -3.35 -7.81
CA HIS A 95 -13.98 -4.37 -7.42
C HIS A 95 -14.31 -4.32 -5.92
N GLY A 96 -13.92 -3.25 -5.22
CA GLY A 96 -14.19 -3.11 -3.79
C GLY A 96 -13.23 -3.89 -2.88
N ARG A 97 -12.11 -4.40 -3.40
CA ARG A 97 -11.20 -5.27 -2.63
C ARG A 97 -10.03 -4.45 -2.07
N SER A 98 -9.73 -4.61 -0.78
CA SER A 98 -8.58 -3.98 -0.13
C SER A 98 -7.26 -4.72 -0.41
N ALA A 99 -6.17 -4.17 0.12
CA ALA A 99 -4.88 -4.84 0.12
C ALA A 99 -4.91 -6.15 0.96
N PHE A 100 -5.63 -6.19 2.09
CA PHE A 100 -5.74 -7.40 2.91
C PHE A 100 -6.40 -8.53 2.13
N TRP A 101 -7.52 -8.24 1.45
CA TRP A 101 -8.22 -9.22 0.62
C TRP A 101 -7.27 -9.87 -0.41
N ARG A 102 -6.46 -9.05 -1.08
CA ARG A 102 -5.47 -9.52 -2.06
C ARG A 102 -4.38 -10.39 -1.43
N ALA A 103 -3.88 -10.01 -0.26
CA ALA A 103 -2.87 -10.82 0.44
C ALA A 103 -3.39 -12.24 0.74
N VAL A 104 -4.65 -12.37 1.18
CA VAL A 104 -5.30 -13.67 1.42
C VAL A 104 -5.45 -14.45 0.12
N VAL A 105 -5.98 -13.83 -0.94
CA VAL A 105 -6.14 -14.50 -2.23
C VAL A 105 -4.82 -14.88 -2.88
N HIS A 106 -3.75 -14.13 -2.67
CA HIS A 106 -2.43 -14.51 -3.18
C HIS A 106 -1.70 -15.51 -2.30
N GLY A 107 -2.26 -15.91 -1.15
CA GLY A 107 -1.63 -16.89 -0.25
C GLY A 107 -0.37 -16.32 0.40
N LEU A 108 -0.37 -15.03 0.75
CA LEU A 108 0.78 -14.33 1.30
C LEU A 108 0.64 -14.13 2.83
N PRO A 109 1.03 -15.11 3.67
CA PRO A 109 0.79 -15.08 5.11
C PRO A 109 1.46 -13.89 5.79
N LYS A 110 2.72 -13.58 5.44
CA LYS A 110 3.47 -12.49 6.09
C LYS A 110 2.85 -11.11 5.84
N THR A 111 2.36 -10.85 4.62
CA THR A 111 1.68 -9.58 4.28
C THR A 111 0.28 -9.54 4.87
N ALA A 112 -0.45 -10.66 4.88
CA ALA A 112 -1.78 -10.72 5.50
C ALA A 112 -1.69 -10.43 7.00
N ILE A 113 -0.71 -11.00 7.70
CA ILE A 113 -0.44 -10.70 9.11
C ILE A 113 -0.11 -9.21 9.31
N ALA A 114 0.67 -8.59 8.42
CA ALA A 114 0.98 -7.17 8.52
C ALA A 114 -0.26 -6.27 8.36
N LEU A 115 -1.29 -6.73 7.64
CA LEU A 115 -2.52 -5.98 7.37
C LEU A 115 -3.70 -6.35 8.29
N ILE A 116 -3.59 -7.43 9.08
CA ILE A 116 -4.72 -7.97 9.84
C ILE A 116 -5.33 -6.97 10.82
N GLY A 117 -4.50 -6.10 11.42
CA GLY A 117 -4.96 -5.05 12.35
C GLY A 117 -5.72 -3.91 11.67
N HIS A 118 -5.66 -3.83 10.35
CA HIS A 118 -6.36 -2.83 9.54
C HIS A 118 -7.52 -3.41 8.73
N ALA A 119 -7.69 -4.74 8.72
CA ALA A 119 -8.76 -5.41 7.99
C ALA A 119 -10.12 -5.17 8.65
N THR A 120 -11.16 -5.09 7.83
CA THR A 120 -12.53 -5.00 8.34
C THR A 120 -12.99 -6.33 8.93
N ARG A 121 -14.01 -6.29 9.80
CA ARG A 121 -14.62 -7.51 10.34
C ARG A 121 -15.07 -8.47 9.24
N VAL A 122 -15.73 -7.93 8.21
CA VAL A 122 -16.25 -8.71 7.08
C VAL A 122 -15.14 -9.41 6.31
N GLU A 123 -13.99 -8.75 6.11
CA GLU A 123 -12.85 -9.36 5.45
C GLU A 123 -12.20 -10.45 6.28
N LEU A 124 -12.12 -10.27 7.61
CA LEU A 124 -11.61 -11.30 8.51
C LEU A 124 -12.51 -12.55 8.50
N GLU A 125 -13.83 -12.35 8.57
CA GLU A 125 -14.82 -13.43 8.48
C GLU A 125 -14.71 -14.17 7.14
N TRP A 126 -14.70 -13.42 6.02
CA TRP A 126 -14.49 -14.01 4.70
C TRP A 126 -13.17 -14.78 4.59
N ALA A 127 -12.08 -14.25 5.13
CA ALA A 127 -10.77 -14.89 5.04
C ALA A 127 -10.79 -16.26 5.74
N ILE A 128 -11.39 -16.35 6.94
CA ILE A 128 -11.53 -17.60 7.70
C ILE A 128 -12.33 -18.64 6.92
N ASP A 129 -13.43 -18.23 6.30
CA ASP A 129 -14.33 -19.14 5.56
C ASP A 129 -13.78 -19.52 4.17
N SER A 130 -12.83 -18.76 3.64
CA SER A 130 -12.25 -19.03 2.32
C SER A 130 -11.27 -20.21 2.34
N PRO A 131 -11.22 -21.06 1.29
CA PRO A 131 -10.24 -22.14 1.20
C PRO A 131 -8.79 -21.64 1.30
N ARG A 132 -8.48 -20.52 0.64
CA ARG A 132 -7.12 -19.94 0.71
C ARG A 132 -6.76 -19.40 2.08
N GLY A 133 -7.69 -18.78 2.79
CA GLY A 133 -7.42 -18.27 4.13
C GLY A 133 -7.29 -19.40 5.16
N SER A 134 -8.10 -20.46 5.08
CA SER A 134 -7.94 -21.64 5.94
C SER A 134 -6.62 -22.40 5.69
N GLU A 135 -6.21 -22.56 4.42
CA GLU A 135 -4.87 -23.08 4.08
C GLU A 135 -3.75 -22.19 4.63
N MET A 136 -3.89 -20.87 4.51
CA MET A 136 -2.91 -19.90 5.03
C MET A 136 -2.78 -20.00 6.55
N LEU A 137 -3.90 -20.05 7.28
CA LEU A 137 -3.91 -20.23 8.73
C LEU A 137 -3.23 -21.53 9.14
N SER A 138 -3.57 -22.63 8.46
CA SER A 138 -2.94 -23.94 8.69
C SER A 138 -1.42 -23.90 8.47
N SER A 139 -0.96 -23.16 7.45
CA SER A 139 0.47 -22.96 7.18
C SER A 139 1.17 -22.19 8.30
N ILE A 140 0.53 -21.15 8.84
CA ILE A 140 1.05 -20.35 9.96
C ILE A 140 1.15 -21.22 11.21
N GLU A 141 0.09 -21.96 11.56
CA GLU A 141 0.08 -22.87 12.71
C GLU A 141 1.18 -23.93 12.61
N ALA A 142 1.37 -24.53 11.43
CA ALA A 142 2.42 -25.51 11.18
C ALA A 142 3.82 -24.93 11.38
N GLN A 143 4.07 -23.68 10.94
CA GLN A 143 5.34 -22.99 11.14
C GLN A 143 5.61 -22.71 12.63
N LEU A 144 4.59 -22.25 13.37
CA LEU A 144 4.71 -22.01 14.81
C LEU A 144 5.02 -23.30 15.58
N ALA A 145 4.32 -24.39 15.26
CA ALA A 145 4.56 -25.69 15.86
C ALA A 145 5.97 -26.21 15.59
N ARG A 146 6.54 -25.93 14.40
CA ARG A 146 7.91 -26.29 14.05
C ARG A 146 8.93 -25.52 14.88
N LEU A 147 8.81 -24.19 14.95
CA LEU A 147 9.73 -23.34 15.72
C LEU A 147 9.71 -23.69 17.22
N ALA A 148 8.53 -23.97 17.78
CA ALA A 148 8.41 -24.38 19.18
C ALA A 148 9.15 -25.70 19.50
N ARG A 149 9.27 -26.61 18.53
CA ARG A 149 10.06 -27.85 18.67
C ARG A 149 11.56 -27.60 18.53
N GLU A 150 11.96 -26.72 17.62
CA GLU A 150 13.36 -26.36 17.38
C GLU A 150 13.96 -25.53 18.53
N SER A 151 13.12 -24.87 19.34
CA SER A 151 13.53 -24.11 20.54
C SER A 151 13.69 -24.94 21.82
N ARG A 152 13.55 -26.27 21.76
CA ARG A 152 13.77 -27.21 22.88
C ARG A 152 15.09 -27.95 22.71
#